data_AF-A0A240ELE4-F1
#
_entry.id   AF-A0A240ELE4-F1
#
_cell.length_a   1.000
_cell.length_b   1.000
_cell.length_c   1.000
_cell.angle_alpha   90.00
_cell.angle_beta   90.00
_cell.angle_gamma   90.00
#
_symmetry.space_group_name_H-M   'P 1'
#
loop_
_entity.id
_entity.type
_entity.pdbx_description
1 polymer ?
#
loop_
_entity_poly.entity_id
_entity_poly.type
_entity_poly.pdbx_seq_one_letter_code
_entity_poly.pdbx_strand_id
1 'polypeptide(L)'
;MDSKIRAVGKMTQVEEMRRDKIGAHLESMRSQNEYLGKQLLALSELKTLNHSGSKQTNSMGLMNLNLVDQMLQKILNHQKYEQAVMEAQCQSVHKQLQQKAARVHGLEQVLDRWSKKQNYEKAKREQKLIEDIINSRIKRRAL
;
A
#
# COMPACT_ATOMS: atom_id res chain seq x y z
N MET A 1 32.98 4.34 -3.00
CA MET A 1 31.73 3.57 -3.28
C MET A 1 30.90 3.42 -2.02
N ASP A 2 31.51 3.20 -0.86
CA ASP A 2 30.82 3.00 0.42
C ASP A 2 29.86 4.10 0.86
N SER A 3 30.21 5.37 0.60
CA SER A 3 29.33 6.51 0.91
C SER A 3 28.05 6.49 0.07
N LYS A 4 28.16 6.12 -1.22
CA LYS A 4 27.03 6.04 -2.15
C LYS A 4 26.11 4.87 -1.82
N ILE A 5 26.66 3.70 -1.50
CA ILE A 5 25.85 2.53 -1.08
C ILE A 5 25.15 2.80 0.25
N ARG A 6 25.83 3.43 1.22
CA ARG A 6 25.19 3.84 2.49
C ARG A 6 24.08 4.87 2.27
N ALA A 7 24.29 5.85 1.40
CA ALA A 7 23.27 6.85 1.10
C ALA A 7 22.03 6.22 0.44
N VAL A 8 22.23 5.34 -0.57
CA VAL A 8 21.13 4.63 -1.23
C VAL A 8 20.42 3.68 -0.26
N GLY A 9 21.15 2.97 0.61
CA GLY A 9 20.54 2.12 1.63
C GLY A 9 19.65 2.90 2.62
N LYS A 10 20.12 4.06 3.09
CA LYS A 10 19.29 4.95 3.92
C LYS A 10 18.06 5.46 3.17
N MET A 11 18.19 5.77 1.88
CA MET A 11 17.04 6.16 1.05
C MET A 11 16.03 5.02 0.87
N THR A 12 16.49 3.78 0.65
CA THR A 12 15.61 2.61 0.57
C THR A 12 14.81 2.42 1.85
N GLN A 13 15.47 2.47 3.01
CA GLN A 13 14.82 2.33 4.32
C GLN A 13 13.76 3.42 4.57
N VAL A 14 14.05 4.67 4.17
CA VAL A 14 13.07 5.77 4.29
C VAL A 14 11.86 5.55 3.37
N GLU A 15 12.08 5.06 2.15
CA GLU A 15 10.99 4.77 1.21
C GLU A 15 10.17 3.53 1.62
N GLU A 16 10.79 2.52 2.22
CA GLU A 16 10.10 1.38 2.86
C GLU A 16 9.19 1.85 3.99
N MET A 17 9.71 2.66 4.93
CA MET A 17 8.87 3.22 6.00
C MET A 17 7.70 4.04 5.46
N ARG A 18 7.90 4.78 4.36
CA ARG A 18 6.83 5.54 3.71
C ARG A 18 5.80 4.63 3.04
N ARG A 19 6.24 3.54 2.40
CA ARG A 19 5.37 2.51 1.83
C ARG A 19 4.53 1.87 2.94
N ASP A 20 5.14 1.50 4.05
CA ASP A 20 4.46 0.80 5.14
C ASP A 20 3.42 1.69 5.82
N LYS A 21 3.72 2.98 6.02
CA LYS A 21 2.73 3.97 6.51
C LYS A 21 1.52 4.09 5.60
N ILE A 22 1.74 4.12 4.28
CA ILE A 22 0.65 4.18 3.29
C ILE A 22 -0.13 2.87 3.26
N GLY A 23 0.56 1.72 3.41
CA GLY A 23 -0.07 0.41 3.54
C GLY A 23 -1.00 0.35 4.75
N ALA A 24 -0.53 0.79 5.91
CA ALA A 24 -1.34 0.84 7.13
C ALA A 24 -2.56 1.77 6.99
N HIS A 25 -2.37 2.94 6.36
CA HIS A 25 -3.47 3.86 6.10
C HIS A 25 -4.52 3.27 5.16
N LEU A 26 -4.07 2.62 4.08
CA LEU A 26 -4.95 1.95 3.12
C LEU A 26 -5.76 0.82 3.78
N GLU A 27 -5.14 0.05 4.67
CA GLU A 27 -5.84 -1.01 5.40
C GLU A 27 -6.91 -0.44 6.34
N SER A 28 -6.61 0.67 7.02
CA SER A 28 -7.60 1.38 7.82
C SER A 28 -8.78 1.88 6.98
N MET A 29 -8.52 2.44 5.79
CA MET A 29 -9.58 2.88 4.87
C MET A 29 -10.43 1.70 4.36
N ARG A 30 -9.81 0.55 4.06
CA ARG A 30 -10.53 -0.66 3.67
C ARG A 30 -11.45 -1.16 4.77
N SER A 31 -10.97 -1.19 6.01
CA SER A 31 -11.78 -1.58 7.17
C SER A 31 -12.97 -0.63 7.37
N GLN A 32 -12.76 0.68 7.22
CA GLN A 32 -13.85 1.67 7.26
C GLN A 32 -14.86 1.44 6.14
N ASN A 33 -14.40 1.13 4.92
CA ASN A 33 -15.28 0.86 3.80
C ASN A 33 -16.11 -0.41 4.00
N GLU A 34 -15.51 -1.47 4.55
CA GLU A 34 -16.23 -2.71 4.90
C GLU A 34 -17.31 -2.44 5.97
N TYR A 35 -16.99 -1.60 6.96
CA TYR A 35 -17.96 -1.18 7.97
C TYR A 35 -19.14 -0.41 7.36
N LEU A 36 -18.87 0.53 6.45
CA LEU A 36 -19.92 1.25 5.72
C LEU A 36 -20.77 0.31 4.86
N GLY A 37 -20.15 -0.69 4.22
CA GLY A 37 -20.86 -1.74 3.48
C GLY A 37 -21.84 -2.53 4.36
N LYS A 38 -21.43 -2.89 5.59
CA LYS A 38 -22.31 -3.55 6.57
C LYS A 38 -23.47 -2.66 6.99
N GLN A 39 -23.24 -1.37 7.19
CA GLN A 39 -24.31 -0.41 7.51
C GLN A 39 -25.31 -0.26 6.37
N LEU A 40 -24.84 -0.21 5.12
CA LEU A 40 -25.70 -0.15 3.94
C LEU A 40 -26.57 -1.39 3.79
N LEU A 41 -26.02 -2.58 4.07
CA LEU A 41 -26.79 -3.83 4.10
C LEU A 41 -27.91 -3.75 5.15
N ALA A 42 -27.58 -3.37 6.39
CA ALA A 42 -28.57 -3.23 7.46
C ALA A 42 -29.68 -2.21 7.13
N LEU A 43 -29.34 -1.09 6.49
CA LEU A 43 -30.31 -0.08 6.06
C LEU A 43 -31.18 -0.58 4.89
N SER A 44 -30.62 -1.39 4.00
CA SER A 44 -31.40 -2.02 2.92
C SER A 44 -32.40 -3.04 3.47
N GLU A 45 -32.01 -3.82 4.49
CA GLU A 45 -32.90 -4.76 5.19
C GLU A 45 -34.01 -4.03 5.97
N LEU A 46 -33.68 -2.93 6.66
CA LEU A 46 -34.69 -2.08 7.29
C LEU A 46 -35.71 -1.56 6.29
N LYS A 47 -35.26 -1.17 5.09
CA LYS A 47 -36.15 -0.71 4.04
C LYS A 47 -37.09 -1.81 3.53
N THR A 48 -36.59 -3.03 3.33
CA THR A 48 -37.43 -4.16 2.87
C THR A 48 -38.46 -4.56 3.92
N LEU A 49 -38.09 -4.55 5.20
CA LEU A 49 -39.00 -4.80 6.32
C LEU A 49 -40.11 -3.74 6.40
N ASN A 50 -39.77 -2.46 6.18
CA ASN A 50 -40.75 -1.36 6.23
C ASN A 50 -41.83 -1.44 5.14
N HIS A 51 -41.55 -2.10 4.01
CA HIS A 51 -42.52 -2.32 2.93
C HIS A 51 -43.49 -3.48 3.19
N SER A 52 -43.29 -4.26 4.25
CA SER A 52 -44.10 -5.46 4.56
C SER A 52 -45.33 -5.18 5.45
N GLY A 53 -45.60 -3.91 5.78
CA GLY A 53 -46.60 -3.49 6.77
C GLY A 53 -48.07 -3.46 6.30
N SER A 54 -48.90 -4.29 6.96
CA SER A 54 -50.37 -4.27 7.18
C SER A 54 -51.32 -3.70 6.11
N LYS A 55 -52.30 -4.55 5.70
CA LYS A 55 -53.45 -4.21 4.83
C LYS A 55 -54.49 -3.28 5.47
N GLN A 56 -54.35 -2.91 6.74
CA GLN A 56 -55.19 -1.93 7.43
C GLN A 56 -54.30 -0.85 8.03
N THR A 57 -54.20 0.30 7.36
CA THR A 57 -53.44 1.45 7.83
C THR A 57 -54.28 2.71 7.72
N ASN A 58 -54.41 3.44 8.84
CA ASN A 58 -55.02 4.77 8.88
C ASN A 58 -54.20 5.75 8.02
N SER A 59 -54.80 6.81 7.48
CA SER A 59 -54.10 7.77 6.59
C SER A 59 -52.84 8.38 7.20
N MET A 60 -52.84 8.63 8.53
CA MET A 60 -51.65 9.07 9.26
C MET A 60 -50.54 8.00 9.28
N GLY A 61 -50.88 6.72 9.35
CA GLY A 61 -49.92 5.62 9.26
C GLY A 61 -49.27 5.54 7.88
N LEU A 62 -50.04 5.74 6.81
CA LEU A 62 -49.53 5.80 5.44
C LEU A 62 -48.62 7.01 5.20
N MET A 63 -48.98 8.19 5.72
CA MET A 63 -48.12 9.38 5.65
C MET A 63 -46.80 9.18 6.39
N ASN A 64 -46.83 8.61 7.59
CA ASN A 64 -45.62 8.33 8.37
C ASN A 64 -44.72 7.28 7.68
N LEU A 65 -45.31 6.21 7.12
CA LEU A 65 -44.57 5.21 6.34
C LEU A 65 -43.89 5.83 5.12
N ASN A 66 -44.59 6.71 4.40
CA ASN A 66 -44.03 7.41 3.24
C ASN A 66 -42.89 8.34 3.64
N LEU A 67 -43.03 9.09 4.75
CA LEU A 67 -41.96 9.95 5.27
C LEU A 67 -40.72 9.13 5.65
N VAL A 68 -40.90 8.01 6.35
CA VAL A 68 -39.80 7.12 6.74
C VAL A 68 -39.14 6.49 5.50
N ASP A 69 -39.92 6.09 4.49
CA ASP A 69 -39.36 5.53 3.25
C ASP A 69 -38.55 6.57 2.46
N GLN A 70 -39.03 7.81 2.36
CA GLN A 70 -38.27 8.91 1.74
C GLN A 70 -36.97 9.19 2.49
N MET A 71 -37.00 9.20 3.83
CA MET A 71 -35.81 9.37 4.66
C MET A 71 -34.81 8.23 4.48
N LEU A 72 -35.28 6.97 4.54
CA LEU A 72 -34.44 5.79 4.31
C LEU A 72 -33.83 5.82 2.90
N GLN A 73 -34.61 6.14 1.88
CA GLN A 73 -34.13 6.24 0.51
C GLN A 73 -33.04 7.31 0.36
N LYS A 74 -33.21 8.47 1.00
CA LYS A 74 -32.21 9.55 0.98
C LYS A 74 -30.92 9.13 1.68
N ILE A 75 -31.02 8.49 2.85
CA ILE A 75 -29.86 8.00 3.61
C ILE A 75 -29.11 6.92 2.81
N LEU A 76 -29.84 5.98 2.20
CA LEU A 76 -29.27 4.88 1.43
C LEU A 76 -28.55 5.40 0.19
N ASN A 77 -29.12 6.39 -0.50
CA ASN A 77 -28.44 7.05 -1.62
C ASN A 77 -27.19 7.79 -1.17
N HIS A 78 -27.25 8.56 -0.08
CA HIS A 78 -26.10 9.27 0.45
C HIS A 78 -24.96 8.31 0.80
N GLN A 79 -25.24 7.24 1.55
CA GLN A 79 -24.24 6.25 1.92
C GLN A 79 -23.66 5.49 0.73
N LYS A 80 -24.45 5.23 -0.32
CA LYS A 80 -23.93 4.65 -1.57
C LYS A 80 -22.91 5.56 -2.24
N TYR A 81 -23.16 6.87 -2.28
CA TYR A 81 -22.19 7.82 -2.83
C TYR A 81 -20.94 7.91 -1.95
N GLU A 82 -21.08 7.97 -0.63
CA GLU A 82 -19.95 7.94 0.30
C GLU A 82 -19.11 6.67 0.13
N GLN A 83 -19.73 5.51 -0.02
CA GLN A 83 -19.04 4.25 -0.30
C GLN A 83 -18.27 4.32 -1.64
N ALA A 84 -18.90 4.80 -2.70
CA ALA A 84 -18.25 4.93 -4.01
C ALA A 84 -17.05 5.89 -3.97
N VAL A 85 -17.16 7.00 -3.23
CA VAL A 85 -16.05 7.94 -3.01
C VAL A 85 -14.93 7.27 -2.21
N MET A 86 -15.26 6.55 -1.14
CA MET A 86 -14.28 5.82 -0.32
C MET A 86 -13.55 4.72 -1.11
N GLU A 87 -14.26 4.01 -1.98
CA GLU A 87 -13.69 3.01 -2.90
C GLU A 87 -12.73 3.66 -3.90
N ALA A 88 -13.11 4.79 -4.50
CA ALA A 88 -12.25 5.53 -5.42
C ALA A 88 -10.97 6.03 -4.72
N GLN A 89 -11.10 6.50 -3.46
CA GLN A 89 -9.94 6.89 -2.67
C GLN A 89 -9.05 5.68 -2.34
N CYS A 90 -9.62 4.54 -1.94
CA CYS A 90 -8.87 3.30 -1.74
C CYS A 90 -8.08 2.89 -2.99
N GLN A 91 -8.70 2.96 -4.17
CA GLN A 91 -8.03 2.65 -5.43
C GLN A 91 -6.89 3.62 -5.75
N SER A 92 -7.09 4.92 -5.51
CA SER A 92 -6.06 5.94 -5.69
C SER A 92 -4.85 5.70 -4.79
N VAL A 93 -5.09 5.46 -3.49
CA VAL A 93 -4.03 5.16 -2.52
C VAL A 93 -3.33 3.84 -2.86
N HIS A 94 -4.07 2.83 -3.35
CA HIS A 94 -3.48 1.57 -3.82
C HIS A 94 -2.52 1.78 -4.99
N LYS A 95 -2.90 2.61 -5.97
CA LYS A 95 -2.03 2.96 -7.09
C LYS A 95 -0.77 3.69 -6.65
N GLN A 96 -0.89 4.62 -5.68
CA GLN A 96 0.28 5.28 -5.09
C GLN A 96 1.20 4.29 -4.36
N LEU A 97 0.62 3.33 -3.63
CA LEU A 97 1.37 2.28 -2.95
C LEU A 97 2.16 1.43 -3.95
N GLN A 98 1.53 1.05 -5.07
CA GLN A 98 2.17 0.27 -6.13
C GLN A 98 3.34 1.03 -6.77
N GLN A 99 3.18 2.32 -7.05
CA GLN A 99 4.25 3.17 -7.57
C GLN A 99 5.42 3.27 -6.58
N LYS A 100 5.14 3.42 -5.29
CA LYS A 100 6.18 3.46 -4.25
C LYS A 100 6.87 2.11 -4.10
N ALA A 101 6.15 1.00 -4.16
CA ALA A 101 6.74 -0.34 -4.14
C ALA A 101 7.68 -0.55 -5.33
N ALA A 102 7.30 -0.13 -6.54
CA ALA A 102 8.16 -0.18 -7.72
C ALA A 102 9.44 0.67 -7.54
N ARG A 103 9.31 1.84 -6.90
CA ARG A 103 10.46 2.71 -6.59
C ARG A 103 11.42 2.08 -5.58
N VAL A 104 10.91 1.48 -4.50
CA VAL A 104 11.73 0.73 -3.53
C VAL A 104 12.48 -0.39 -4.23
N HIS A 105 11.77 -1.18 -5.06
CA HIS A 105 12.40 -2.26 -5.81
C HIS A 105 13.50 -1.77 -6.77
N GLY A 106 13.31 -0.63 -7.43
CA GLY A 106 14.35 0.00 -8.25
C GLY A 106 15.59 0.39 -7.43
N LEU A 107 15.41 0.91 -6.22
CA LEU A 107 16.51 1.25 -5.32
C LEU A 107 17.26 0.00 -4.83
N GLU A 108 16.55 -1.07 -4.49
CA GLU A 108 17.13 -2.37 -4.12
C GLU A 108 18.02 -2.93 -5.24
N GLN A 109 17.54 -2.90 -6.49
CA GLN A 109 18.31 -3.36 -7.65
C GLN A 109 19.60 -2.56 -7.85
N VAL A 110 19.54 -1.23 -7.68
CA VAL A 110 20.73 -0.37 -7.76
C VAL A 110 21.71 -0.71 -6.64
N LEU A 111 21.21 -0.94 -5.44
CA LEU A 111 22.01 -1.28 -4.26
C LEU A 111 22.74 -2.61 -4.47
N ASP A 112 22.04 -3.64 -4.96
CA ASP A 112 22.62 -4.94 -5.29
C ASP A 112 23.70 -4.82 -6.38
N ARG A 113 23.44 -4.09 -7.47
CA ARG A 113 24.42 -3.84 -8.54
C ARG A 113 25.68 -3.15 -8.02
N TRP A 114 25.53 -2.14 -7.17
CA TRP A 114 26.66 -1.40 -6.62
C TRP A 114 27.45 -2.22 -5.61
N SER A 115 26.76 -3.02 -4.79
CA SER A 115 27.39 -3.97 -3.86
C SER A 115 28.23 -5.02 -4.60
N LYS A 116 27.66 -5.65 -5.65
CA LYS A 116 28.39 -6.59 -6.52
C LYS A 116 29.61 -5.96 -7.17
N LYS A 117 29.46 -4.74 -7.73
CA LYS A 117 30.58 -4.00 -8.32
C LYS A 117 31.67 -3.72 -7.29
N GLN A 118 31.30 -3.33 -6.07
CA GLN A 118 32.27 -3.09 -5.01
C GLN A 118 33.02 -4.36 -4.60
N ASN A 119 32.31 -5.47 -4.42
CA ASN A 119 32.91 -6.75 -4.04
C ASN A 119 33.88 -7.24 -5.12
N TYR A 120 33.51 -7.09 -6.39
CA TYR A 120 34.40 -7.39 -7.51
C TYR A 120 35.67 -6.54 -7.48
N GLU A 121 35.56 -5.22 -7.30
CA GLU A 121 36.72 -4.31 -7.21
C GLU A 121 37.60 -4.58 -5.99
N LYS A 122 37.02 -5.11 -4.91
CA LYS A 122 37.79 -5.54 -3.72
C LYS A 122 38.55 -6.83 -4.02
N ALA A 123 37.87 -7.85 -4.54
CA ALA A 123 38.48 -9.13 -4.92
C ALA A 123 39.59 -8.95 -5.95
N LYS A 124 39.40 -8.10 -6.96
CA LYS A 124 40.41 -7.78 -7.97
C LYS A 124 41.66 -7.14 -7.38
N ARG A 125 41.51 -6.25 -6.40
CA ARG A 125 42.65 -5.62 -5.69
C ARG A 125 43.40 -6.63 -4.81
N GLU A 126 42.67 -7.49 -4.11
CA GLU A 126 43.25 -8.56 -3.30
C GLU A 126 44.02 -9.57 -4.17
N GLN A 127 43.45 -9.97 -5.30
CA GLN A 127 44.12 -10.84 -6.26
C GLN A 127 45.42 -10.23 -6.77
N LYS A 128 45.41 -8.95 -7.18
CA LYS A 128 46.61 -8.26 -7.64
C LYS A 128 47.70 -8.20 -6.56
N LEU A 129 47.31 -7.93 -5.31
CA LEU A 129 48.25 -7.95 -4.17
C LEU A 129 48.90 -9.32 -3.97
N ILE A 130 48.12 -10.39 -4.10
CA ILE A 130 48.64 -11.77 -4.00
C ILE A 130 49.61 -12.05 -5.16
N GLU A 131 49.25 -11.67 -6.39
CA GLU A 131 50.12 -11.82 -7.56
C GLU A 131 51.44 -11.05 -7.38
N ASP A 132 51.40 -9.81 -6.88
CA ASP A 132 52.58 -9.00 -6.61
C ASP A 132 53.48 -9.63 -5.52
N ILE A 133 52.87 -10.21 -4.47
CA ILE A 133 53.60 -10.95 -3.43
C ILE A 133 54.28 -12.20 -4.02
N ILE A 134 53.57 -12.97 -4.84
CA ILE A 134 54.13 -14.16 -5.51
C ILE A 134 55.29 -13.77 -6.42
N ASN A 135 55.08 -12.75 -7.26
CA ASN A 135 56.10 -12.26 -8.20
C ASN A 135 57.35 -11.75 -7.48
N SER A 136 57.19 -11.01 -6.39
CA SER A 136 58.33 -10.54 -5.58
C SER A 136 59.10 -11.69 -4.93
N ARG A 137 58.41 -12.75 -4.46
CA ARG A 137 59.04 -13.96 -3.92
C ARG A 137 59.81 -14.74 -4.98
N ILE A 138 59.23 -14.91 -6.17
CA ILE A 138 59.91 -15.58 -7.29
C ILE A 138 61.17 -14.80 -7.70
N LYS A 139 61.07 -13.47 -7.86
CA LYS A 139 62.22 -12.61 -8.19
C LYS A 139 63.36 -12.71 -7.17
N ARG A 140 63.04 -12.81 -5.87
CA ARG A 140 64.05 -13.01 -4.80
C ARG A 140 64.71 -14.39 -4.83
N ARG A 141 64.08 -15.40 -5.41
CA ARG A 141 64.59 -16.79 -5.46
C ARG A 141 65.43 -17.08 -6.70
N ALA A 142 65.33 -16.21 -7.71
CA ALA A 142 66.09 -16.29 -8.96
C ALA A 142 67.41 -15.49 -8.93
N LEU A 143 67.62 -14.69 -7.88
CA LEU A 143 68.90 -14.09 -7.48
C LEU A 143 69.62 -15.03 -6.53
#